data_AF-A0A9E3TF27-F1
#
_entry.id   AF-A0A9E3TF27-F1
#
_cell.length_a   1.000
_cell.length_b   1.000
_cell.length_c   1.000
_cell.angle_alpha   90.00
_cell.angle_beta   90.00
_cell.angle_gamma   90.00
#
_symmetry.space_group_name_H-M   'P 1'
#
loop_
_entity.id
_entity.type
_entity.pdbx_description
1 polymer ?
#
loop_
_entity_poly.entity_id
_entity_poly.type
_entity_poly.pdbx_seq_one_letter_code
_entity_poly.pdbx_strand_id
1 'polypeptide(L)'
;MSMKRVIRIATMALMGLALIAPAQAAGKVTVGDFLTQIAQVKNLPATDGAAAAASLKAAGVDLPALDVKAALNEGAVAQIAAALGLKVSTSNPQAPFSQAQVDTFVTAFASELGRPLPSATQNPMWTPPPQSKGKHKGHTKSQTEPM
;
A
#
# COMPACT_ATOMS: atom_id res chain seq x y z
N MET A 1 -2.01 -12.61 28.17
CA MET A 1 -3.19 -11.82 27.75
C MET A 1 -2.94 -11.34 26.33
N SER A 2 -3.43 -12.08 25.33
CA SER A 2 -3.13 -11.82 23.92
C SER A 2 -4.03 -10.71 23.37
N MET A 3 -3.45 -9.55 23.07
CA MET A 3 -4.15 -8.45 22.38
C MET A 3 -4.35 -8.82 20.90
N LYS A 4 -5.62 -9.07 20.53
CA LYS A 4 -6.05 -9.24 19.14
C LYS A 4 -5.93 -7.88 18.44
N ARG A 5 -5.02 -7.76 17.46
CA ARG A 5 -4.91 -6.57 16.60
C ARG A 5 -6.15 -6.50 15.71
N VAL A 6 -7.02 -5.54 15.99
CA VAL A 6 -8.22 -5.25 15.19
C VAL A 6 -7.78 -4.44 13.97
N ILE A 7 -7.66 -5.10 12.82
CA ILE A 7 -7.43 -4.44 11.52
C ILE A 7 -8.77 -3.83 11.10
N ARG A 8 -8.87 -2.50 11.09
CA ARG A 8 -10.06 -1.79 10.59
C ARG A 8 -9.97 -1.70 9.07
N ILE A 9 -10.94 -2.33 8.40
CA ILE A 9 -11.07 -2.37 6.94
C ILE A 9 -11.81 -1.09 6.53
N ALA A 10 -11.13 -0.17 5.84
CA ALA A 10 -11.76 0.97 5.20
C ALA A 10 -11.98 0.65 3.72
N THR A 11 -13.19 0.22 3.36
CA THR A 11 -13.63 0.11 1.97
C THR A 11 -14.11 1.48 1.50
N MET A 12 -13.30 2.16 0.68
CA MET A 12 -13.73 3.36 -0.03
C MET A 12 -14.02 3.02 -1.49
N ALA A 13 -15.29 3.04 -1.88
CA ALA A 13 -15.71 3.00 -3.27
C ALA A 13 -15.56 4.42 -3.85
N LEU A 14 -14.61 4.61 -4.77
CA LEU A 14 -14.46 5.85 -5.54
C LEU A 14 -15.62 5.96 -6.53
N MET A 15 -16.70 6.60 -6.12
CA MET A 15 -17.85 6.88 -6.95
C MET A 15 -17.58 8.18 -7.71
N GLY A 16 -17.35 8.07 -9.03
CA GLY A 16 -16.99 9.20 -9.89
C GLY A 16 -18.08 10.25 -9.99
N LEU A 17 -17.98 11.31 -9.19
CA LEU A 17 -18.76 12.53 -9.35
C LEU A 17 -18.01 13.48 -10.30
N ALA A 18 -18.46 13.55 -11.54
CA ALA A 18 -18.03 14.55 -12.50
C ALA A 18 -18.67 15.91 -12.15
N LEU A 19 -18.04 16.68 -11.27
CA LEU A 19 -18.37 18.09 -11.03
C LEU A 19 -17.57 18.96 -12.01
N ILE A 20 -18.28 19.71 -12.84
CA ILE A 20 -17.71 20.64 -13.82
C ILE A 20 -17.23 21.88 -13.06
N ALA A 21 -15.93 21.97 -12.79
CA ALA A 21 -15.26 23.14 -12.23
C ALA A 21 -14.42 23.86 -13.30
N PRO A 22 -14.25 25.19 -13.25
CA PRO A 22 -13.56 25.95 -14.28
C PRO A 22 -12.06 25.63 -14.32
N ALA A 23 -11.60 25.17 -15.48
CA ALA A 23 -10.25 24.71 -15.76
C ALA A 23 -9.24 25.86 -15.78
N GLN A 24 -8.61 26.13 -14.65
CA GLN A 24 -7.34 26.87 -14.59
C GLN A 24 -6.23 25.92 -15.09
N ALA A 25 -5.69 26.19 -16.28
CA ALA A 25 -4.51 25.52 -16.87
C ALA A 25 -4.43 24.00 -16.60
N ALA A 26 -5.33 23.23 -17.21
CA ALA A 26 -5.39 21.77 -17.11
C ALA A 26 -4.22 21.09 -17.86
N GLY A 27 -3.00 21.26 -17.36
CA GLY A 27 -1.92 20.31 -17.61
C GLY A 27 -2.39 18.95 -17.11
N LYS A 28 -2.25 17.90 -17.94
CA LYS A 28 -2.56 16.53 -17.53
C LYS A 28 -1.72 16.24 -16.29
N VAL A 29 -2.37 16.02 -15.14
CA VAL A 29 -1.68 15.63 -13.90
C VAL A 29 -0.85 14.39 -14.20
N THR A 30 0.43 14.41 -13.82
CA THR A 30 1.33 13.30 -14.05
C THR A 30 1.49 12.44 -12.81
N VAL A 31 2.04 11.24 -13.01
CA VAL A 31 2.48 10.38 -11.90
C VAL A 31 3.50 11.12 -11.01
N GLY A 32 4.40 11.90 -11.60
CA GLY A 32 5.40 12.69 -10.88
C GLY A 32 4.78 13.75 -9.97
N ASP A 33 3.73 14.45 -10.43
CA ASP A 33 3.02 15.45 -9.63
C ASP A 33 2.36 14.80 -8.40
N PHE A 34 1.75 13.63 -8.60
CA PHE A 34 1.12 12.87 -7.52
C PHE A 34 2.14 12.39 -6.47
N LEU A 35 3.26 11.83 -6.91
CA LEU A 35 4.34 11.39 -6.02
C LEU A 35 4.94 12.56 -5.23
N THR A 36 5.08 13.73 -5.88
CA THR A 36 5.58 14.95 -5.24
C THR A 36 4.67 15.38 -4.10
N GLN A 37 3.35 15.37 -4.30
CA GLN A 37 2.41 15.70 -3.23
C GLN A 37 2.45 14.70 -2.08
N ILE A 38 2.55 13.40 -2.37
CA ILE A 38 2.70 12.38 -1.32
C ILE A 38 3.99 12.61 -0.52
N ALA A 39 5.10 12.91 -1.19
CA ALA A 39 6.36 13.21 -0.53
C ALA A 39 6.26 14.45 0.37
N GLN A 40 5.59 15.51 -0.08
CA GLN A 40 5.34 16.72 0.70
C GLN A 40 4.52 16.42 1.98
N VAL A 41 3.47 15.61 1.88
CA VAL A 41 2.65 15.20 3.04
C VAL A 41 3.48 14.43 4.06
N LYS A 42 4.45 13.65 3.60
CA LYS A 42 5.40 12.90 4.45
C LYS A 42 6.57 13.75 4.94
N ASN A 43 6.59 15.05 4.65
CA ASN A 43 7.71 15.96 4.93
C ASN A 43 9.05 15.48 4.35
N LEU A 44 9.01 14.84 3.17
CA LEU A 44 10.18 14.39 2.44
C LEU A 44 10.60 15.42 1.38
N PRO A 45 11.90 15.55 1.09
CA PRO A 45 12.36 16.46 0.06
C PRO A 45 11.93 15.96 -1.33
N ALA A 46 11.20 16.79 -2.07
CA ALA A 46 10.77 16.51 -3.43
C ALA A 46 10.73 17.80 -4.25
N THR A 47 11.71 17.98 -5.13
CA THR A 47 11.79 19.11 -6.07
C THR A 47 11.05 18.84 -7.38
N ASP A 48 10.90 17.57 -7.72
CA ASP A 48 10.26 17.06 -8.94
C ASP A 48 9.82 15.59 -8.72
N GLY A 49 9.10 15.03 -9.69
CA GLY A 49 8.58 13.66 -9.59
C GLY A 49 9.65 12.56 -9.45
N ALA A 50 10.85 12.74 -10.01
CA ALA A 50 11.92 11.76 -9.89
C ALA A 50 12.58 11.84 -8.50
N ALA A 51 12.80 13.05 -7.99
CA ALA A 51 13.25 13.29 -6.62
C ALA A 51 12.23 12.75 -5.60
N ALA A 52 10.93 12.96 -5.84
CA ALA A 52 9.87 12.42 -5.01
C ALA A 52 9.89 10.89 -4.97
N ALA A 53 10.02 10.23 -6.13
CA ALA A 53 10.12 8.78 -6.21
C ALA A 53 11.35 8.24 -5.45
N ALA A 54 12.49 8.91 -5.58
CA ALA A 54 13.72 8.54 -4.86
C ALA A 54 13.56 8.70 -3.34
N SER A 55 13.01 9.82 -2.88
CA SER A 55 12.78 10.09 -1.45
C SER A 55 11.77 9.11 -0.83
N LEU A 56 10.70 8.76 -1.55
CA LEU A 56 9.74 7.76 -1.11
C LEU A 56 10.36 6.36 -1.01
N LYS A 57 11.19 5.98 -1.99
CA LYS A 57 11.95 4.72 -1.92
C LYS A 57 12.94 4.70 -0.75
N ALA A 58 13.65 5.81 -0.51
CA ALA A 58 14.54 5.95 0.64
C ALA A 58 13.79 5.85 1.98
N ALA A 59 12.53 6.28 2.02
CA ALA A 59 11.63 6.11 3.16
C ALA A 59 11.03 4.69 3.28
N GLY A 60 11.44 3.74 2.43
CA GLY A 60 11.01 2.34 2.47
C GLY A 60 9.71 2.04 1.72
N VAL A 61 9.24 2.95 0.86
CA VAL A 61 8.08 2.70 -0.02
C VAL A 61 8.54 1.91 -1.25
N ASP A 62 7.98 0.71 -1.46
CA ASP A 62 8.24 -0.09 -2.66
C ASP A 62 7.40 0.42 -3.83
N LEU A 63 7.86 1.48 -4.48
CA LEU A 63 7.15 2.06 -5.61
C LEU A 63 7.29 1.17 -6.87
N PRO A 64 6.18 0.88 -7.57
CA PRO A 64 6.22 0.16 -8.83
C PRO A 64 6.97 0.96 -9.91
N ALA A 65 7.43 0.26 -10.95
CA ALA A 65 8.05 0.90 -12.10
C ALA A 65 7.00 1.66 -12.91
N LEU A 66 6.88 2.97 -12.65
CA LEU A 66 5.97 3.88 -13.33
C LEU A 66 6.77 5.02 -13.99
N ASP A 67 6.30 5.45 -15.16
CA ASP A 67 6.84 6.65 -15.81
C ASP A 67 6.30 7.90 -15.11
N VAL A 68 7.18 8.67 -14.46
CA VAL A 68 6.83 9.91 -13.75
C VAL A 68 6.28 10.99 -14.68
N LYS A 69 6.52 10.90 -15.99
CA LYS A 69 5.99 11.83 -17.00
C LYS A 69 4.65 11.37 -17.57
N ALA A 70 4.22 10.14 -17.28
CA ALA A 70 2.95 9.63 -17.76
C ALA A 70 1.78 10.35 -17.08
N ALA A 71 0.68 10.48 -17.81
CA ALA A 71 -0.57 10.99 -17.26
C ALA A 71 -1.08 10.07 -16.14
N LEU A 72 -1.56 10.69 -15.07
CA LEU A 72 -2.10 10.00 -13.92
C LEU A 72 -3.47 9.40 -14.25
N ASN A 73 -3.61 8.11 -13.95
CA ASN A 73 -4.86 7.37 -14.06
C ASN A 73 -5.16 6.64 -12.75
N GLU A 74 -6.41 6.21 -12.59
CA GLU A 74 -6.86 5.52 -11.37
C GLU A 74 -6.05 4.23 -11.08
N GLY A 75 -5.60 3.54 -12.13
CA GLY A 75 -4.76 2.34 -11.98
C GLY A 75 -3.39 2.66 -11.34
N ALA A 76 -2.74 3.72 -11.80
CA ALA A 76 -1.47 4.18 -11.23
C ALA A 76 -1.66 4.65 -9.78
N VAL A 77 -2.74 5.37 -9.48
CA VAL A 77 -3.09 5.77 -8.11
C VAL A 77 -3.27 4.55 -7.22
N ALA A 78 -4.04 3.54 -7.67
CA ALA A 78 -4.26 2.32 -6.89
C ALA A 78 -2.96 1.55 -6.62
N GLN A 79 -2.05 1.46 -7.61
CA GLN A 79 -0.76 0.80 -7.45
C GLN A 79 0.15 1.55 -6.46
N ILE A 80 0.22 2.89 -6.56
CA ILE A 80 1.01 3.72 -5.63
C ILE A 80 0.41 3.66 -4.22
N ALA A 81 -0.92 3.72 -4.10
CA ALA A 81 -1.63 3.57 -2.84
C ALA A 81 -1.30 2.22 -2.18
N ALA A 82 -1.32 1.13 -2.95
CA ALA A 82 -0.94 -0.20 -2.47
C ALA A 82 0.52 -0.26 -1.98
N ALA A 83 1.44 0.37 -2.69
CA ALA A 83 2.84 0.51 -2.28
C ALA A 83 3.01 1.28 -0.95
N LEU A 84 2.12 2.23 -0.70
CA LEU A 84 2.05 3.00 0.56
C LEU A 84 1.30 2.25 1.67
N GLY A 85 0.85 1.02 1.43
CA GLY A 85 0.08 0.21 2.37
C GLY A 85 -1.41 0.54 2.43
N LEU A 86 -1.92 1.40 1.54
CA LEU A 86 -3.34 1.73 1.42
C LEU A 86 -4.04 0.72 0.51
N LYS A 87 -5.19 0.20 0.94
CA LYS A 87 -6.03 -0.64 0.08
C LYS A 87 -7.04 0.22 -0.66
N VAL A 88 -6.70 0.55 -1.90
CA VAL A 88 -7.59 1.28 -2.82
C VAL A 88 -7.87 0.40 -4.03
N SER A 89 -9.13 0.37 -4.46
CA SER A 89 -9.56 -0.37 -5.64
C SER A 89 -10.25 0.58 -6.61
N THR A 90 -10.06 0.36 -7.90
CA THR A 90 -10.73 1.07 -8.98
C THR A 90 -11.41 0.07 -9.90
N SER A 91 -12.60 0.43 -10.38
CA SER A 91 -13.30 -0.31 -11.43
C SER A 91 -12.92 0.17 -12.84
N ASN A 92 -12.21 1.31 -12.96
CA ASN A 92 -11.80 1.88 -14.24
C ASN A 92 -10.33 2.33 -14.20
N PRO A 93 -9.37 1.40 -14.31
CA PRO A 93 -7.94 1.71 -14.14
C PRO A 93 -7.38 2.64 -15.22
N GLN A 94 -8.05 2.78 -16.37
CA GLN A 94 -7.64 3.67 -17.46
C GLN A 94 -8.26 5.07 -17.35
N ALA A 95 -9.16 5.30 -16.38
CA ALA A 95 -9.78 6.60 -16.18
C ALA A 95 -8.72 7.64 -15.78
N PRO A 96 -8.73 8.83 -16.41
CA PRO A 96 -7.85 9.91 -16.02
C PRO A 96 -8.15 10.34 -14.58
N PHE A 97 -7.10 10.62 -13.82
CA PHE A 97 -7.23 11.12 -12.45
C PHE A 97 -6.89 12.61 -12.43
N SER A 98 -7.86 13.42 -12.06
CA SER A 98 -7.76 14.88 -12.07
C SER A 98 -7.06 15.42 -10.82
N GLN A 99 -6.60 16.67 -10.90
CA GLN A 99 -5.95 17.36 -9.78
C GLN A 99 -6.87 17.42 -8.55
N ALA A 100 -8.15 17.75 -8.72
CA ALA A 100 -9.11 17.80 -7.62
C ALA A 100 -9.27 16.43 -6.92
N GLN A 101 -9.18 15.33 -7.68
CA GLN A 101 -9.20 13.99 -7.10
C GLN A 101 -7.89 13.68 -6.35
N VAL A 102 -6.75 14.17 -6.82
CA VAL A 102 -5.48 14.10 -6.08
C VAL A 102 -5.58 14.84 -4.74
N ASP A 103 -6.04 16.09 -4.74
CA ASP A 103 -6.16 16.88 -3.52
C ASP A 103 -7.13 16.23 -2.52
N THR A 104 -8.24 15.69 -3.03
CA THR A 104 -9.21 14.92 -2.23
C THR A 104 -8.57 13.66 -1.65
N PHE A 105 -7.82 12.91 -2.46
CA PHE A 105 -7.14 11.69 -2.04
C PHE A 105 -6.12 12.00 -0.93
N VAL A 106 -5.24 12.97 -1.16
CA VAL A 106 -4.21 13.37 -0.21
C VAL A 106 -4.85 13.82 1.11
N THR A 107 -5.92 14.62 1.05
CA THR A 107 -6.64 15.07 2.24
C THR A 107 -7.29 13.91 2.99
N ALA A 108 -7.94 12.99 2.28
CA ALA A 108 -8.60 11.83 2.87
C ALA A 108 -7.61 10.87 3.55
N PHE A 109 -6.44 10.66 2.94
CA PHE A 109 -5.43 9.71 3.40
C PHE A 109 -4.27 10.35 4.16
N ALA A 110 -4.27 11.66 4.42
CA ALA A 110 -3.17 12.39 5.08
C ALA A 110 -2.75 11.73 6.41
N SER A 111 -3.72 11.30 7.21
CA SER A 111 -3.48 10.64 8.50
C SER A 111 -2.85 9.24 8.38
N GLU A 112 -3.03 8.56 7.25
CA GLU A 112 -2.44 7.25 6.97
C GLU A 112 -1.07 7.38 6.31
N LEU A 113 -0.92 8.34 5.39
CA LEU A 113 0.35 8.67 4.75
C LEU A 113 1.41 9.14 5.74
N GLY A 114 1.00 9.87 6.78
CA GLY A 114 1.85 10.33 7.87
C GLY A 114 2.23 9.25 8.90
N ARG A 115 1.66 8.04 8.82
CA ARG A 115 2.09 6.95 9.69
C ARG A 115 3.43 6.40 9.21
N PRO A 116 4.35 6.07 10.14
CA PRO A 116 5.46 5.20 9.82
C PRO A 116 4.88 3.93 9.18
N LEU A 117 5.36 3.59 7.97
CA LEU A 117 5.04 2.30 7.39
C LEU A 117 5.38 1.24 8.42
N PRO A 118 4.55 0.18 8.59
CA PRO A 118 4.99 -0.96 9.37
C PRO A 118 6.29 -1.40 8.73
N SER A 119 7.42 -1.19 9.44
CA SER A 119 8.73 -1.63 8.97
C SER A 119 8.53 -3.03 8.45
N ALA A 120 8.86 -3.27 7.19
CA ALA A 120 8.83 -4.59 6.61
C ALA A 120 9.64 -5.46 7.56
N THR A 121 8.92 -6.15 8.45
CA THR A 121 9.49 -7.14 9.33
C THR A 121 9.90 -8.18 8.32
N GLN A 122 11.21 -8.25 8.10
CA GLN A 122 11.88 -9.35 7.43
C GLN A 122 11.06 -10.60 7.67
N ASN A 123 10.60 -11.22 6.58
CA ASN A 123 9.90 -12.49 6.60
C ASN A 123 10.43 -13.34 7.76
N PRO A 124 9.59 -13.85 8.68
CA PRO A 124 10.06 -14.83 9.63
C PRO A 124 10.65 -15.95 8.80
N MET A 125 11.97 -16.07 8.89
CA MET A 125 12.77 -17.12 8.31
C MET A 125 12.04 -18.43 8.57
N TRP A 126 11.47 -19.01 7.52
CA TRP A 126 10.84 -20.32 7.60
C TRP A 126 11.97 -21.30 7.88
N THR A 127 12.19 -21.61 9.15
CA THR A 127 13.03 -22.73 9.53
C THR A 127 12.29 -23.99 9.11
N PRO A 128 12.81 -24.78 8.15
CA PRO A 128 12.24 -26.09 7.90
C PRO A 128 12.25 -26.90 9.20
N PRO A 129 11.17 -27.64 9.52
CA PRO A 129 11.21 -28.58 10.63
C PRO A 129 12.32 -29.61 10.37
N PRO A 130 13.13 -29.99 11.38
CA PRO A 130 14.14 -31.01 11.20
C PRO A 130 13.48 -32.37 10.94
N GLN A 131 13.40 -32.76 9.68
CA GLN A 131 13.24 -34.16 9.28
C GLN A 131 14.61 -34.85 9.34
N SER A 132 14.83 -35.70 10.34
CA SER A 132 15.75 -36.83 10.23
C SER A 132 15.46 -37.82 11.36
N LYS A 133 14.79 -38.92 11.02
CA LYS A 133 15.31 -40.30 10.87
C LYS A 133 15.31 -41.09 12.17
N GLY A 134 14.58 -42.20 12.10
CA GLY A 134 14.10 -42.95 13.26
C GLY A 134 15.10 -43.85 13.95
N LYS A 135 14.60 -44.47 15.02
CA LYS A 135 15.00 -45.80 15.47
C LYS A 135 13.92 -46.39 16.39
N HIS A 136 13.73 -47.69 16.21
CA HIS A 136 12.70 -48.59 16.72
C HIS A 136 12.55 -48.71 18.26
N LYS A 137 11.47 -49.44 18.61
CA LYS A 137 11.03 -50.03 19.89
C LYS A 137 10.08 -49.11 20.66
N GLY A 138 8.77 -49.34 20.69
CA GLY A 138 8.09 -50.62 20.92
C GLY A 138 7.81 -50.73 22.43
N HIS A 139 6.61 -50.30 22.85
CA HIS A 139 5.86 -50.85 23.98
C HIS A 139 4.46 -50.24 23.99
N THR A 140 3.52 -51.06 23.50
CA THR A 140 2.15 -51.22 23.97
C THR A 140 1.80 -50.54 25.31
N LYS A 141 0.66 -49.83 25.35
CA LYS A 141 -0.48 -50.21 26.19
C LYS A 141 -1.74 -49.45 25.77
N SER A 142 -2.67 -50.20 25.18
CA SER A 142 -4.10 -49.93 25.01
C SER A 142 -4.71 -49.44 26.34
N GLN A 143 -5.54 -48.39 26.35
CA GLN A 143 -7.01 -48.47 26.28
C GLN A 143 -7.57 -49.67 27.05
N THR A 144 -8.25 -49.42 28.18
CA THR A 144 -9.53 -50.01 28.64
C THR A 144 -9.84 -49.46 30.06
N GLU A 145 -10.77 -48.50 30.17
CA GLU A 145 -11.80 -48.54 31.24
C GLU A 145 -12.78 -49.66 30.83
N PRO A 146 -13.34 -50.51 31.72
CA PRO A 146 -14.21 -50.07 32.82
C PRO A 146 -14.18 -50.97 34.10
N MET A 147 -14.86 -50.49 35.15
CA MET A 147 -15.85 -51.19 36.00
C MET A 147 -16.25 -50.24 37.13
#